data_AF-X1EF48-F1
#
_entry.id   AF-X1EF48-F1
#
_cell.length_a   1.000
_cell.length_b   1.000
_cell.length_c   1.000
_cell.angle_alpha   90.00
_cell.angle_beta   90.00
_cell.angle_gamma   90.00
#
_symmetry.space_group_name_H-M   'P 1'
#
loop_
_entity.id
_entity.type
_entity.pdbx_description
1 polymer ?
#
loop_
_entity_poly.entity_id
_entity_poly.type
_entity_poly.pdbx_seq_one_letter_code
_entity_poly.pdbx_strand_id
1 'polypeptide(L)' 'KNIPLTSKELCEKIFNEKKLLLVPGECFDIPGHLRIGFGGDSKNFNICLTILSDYLNRNFRNN' A
#
# COMPACT_ATOMS: atom_id res chain seq x y z
N LYS A 1 -5.43 8.57 -11.07
CA LYS A 1 -6.13 9.53 -10.17
C LYS A 1 -5.32 9.61 -8.89
N ASN A 2 -5.24 10.80 -8.28
CA ASN A 2 -4.60 10.95 -6.97
C ASN A 2 -5.58 10.49 -5.89
N ILE A 3 -5.10 9.65 -4.97
CA ILE A 3 -5.86 9.23 -3.79
C ILE A 3 -5.84 10.42 -2.81
N PRO A 4 -6.99 10.86 -2.25
CA PRO A 4 -7.06 12.00 -1.33
C PRO A 4 -6.62 11.63 0.09
N LEU A 5 -5.54 10.86 0.21
CA LEU A 5 -4.94 10.41 1.46
C LEU A 5 -3.43 10.63 1.38
N THR A 6 -2.81 10.93 2.51
CA THR A 6 -1.35 10.86 2.63
C THR A 6 -0.88 9.41 2.51
N SER A 7 0.39 9.20 2.15
CA SER A 7 0.98 7.85 2.10
C SER A 7 0.99 7.20 3.49
N LYS A 8 1.15 7.97 4.56
CA LYS A 8 0.99 7.49 5.95
C LYS A 8 -0.42 6.96 6.24
N GLU A 9 -1.46 7.74 5.96
CA GLU A 9 -2.85 7.32 6.19
C GLU A 9 -3.22 6.09 5.36
N LEU A 10 -2.75 6.03 4.11
CA LEU A 10 -2.98 4.88 3.24
C LEU A 10 -2.32 3.61 3.82
N CYS A 11 -1.06 3.69 4.25
CA CYS A 11 -0.35 2.58 4.89
C CYS A 11 -1.05 2.11 6.18
N GLU A 12 -1.48 3.04 7.04
CA GLU A 12 -2.18 2.71 8.29
C GLU A 12 -3.51 2.00 8.02
N LYS A 13 -4.30 2.47 7.05
CA LYS A 13 -5.57 1.81 6.66
C LYS A 13 -5.33 0.40 6.11
N ILE A 14 -4.39 0.25 5.19
CA ILE A 14 -4.04 -1.05 4.60
C ILE A 14 -3.55 -2.02 5.68
N PHE A 15 -2.68 -1.57 6.59
CA PHE A 15 -2.19 -2.40 7.68
C PHE A 15 -3.33 -2.85 8.61
N ASN A 16 -4.20 -1.93 9.00
CA ASN A 16 -5.31 -2.24 9.92
C ASN A 16 -6.29 -3.25 9.31
N GLU A 17 -6.68 -3.07 8.05
CA GLU A 17 -7.68 -3.87 7.35
C GLU A 17 -7.14 -5.19 6.78
N LYS A 18 -5.91 -5.18 6.25
CA LYS A 18 -5.34 -6.30 5.47
C LYS A 18 -4.15 -6.97 6.12
N LYS A 19 -3.64 -6.42 7.23
CA LYS A 19 -2.39 -6.86 7.88
C LYS A 19 -1.20 -6.86 6.92
N LEU A 20 -1.25 -5.99 5.91
CA LEU A 20 -0.19 -5.79 4.93
C LEU A 20 0.66 -4.59 5.36
N LEU A 21 1.92 -4.84 5.68
CA LEU A 21 2.86 -3.81 6.07
C LEU A 21 3.50 -3.17 4.83
N LEU A 22 3.39 -1.85 4.75
CA LEU A 22 4.03 -1.01 3.74
C LEU A 22 4.75 0.13 4.48
N VAL A 23 5.74 0.74 3.84
CA VAL A 23 6.43 1.89 4.44
C VAL A 23 6.01 3.16 3.71
N PRO A 24 5.42 4.15 4.43
CA PRO A 24 5.03 5.41 3.83
C PRO A 24 6.26 6.25 3.44
N GLY A 25 6.16 6.99 2.35
CA GLY A 25 7.27 7.79 1.81
C GLY A 25 7.71 8.95 2.71
N GLU A 26 6.87 9.36 3.66
CA GLU A 26 7.21 10.29 4.75
C GLU A 26 8.40 9.81 5.59
N CYS A 27 8.70 8.50 5.66
CA CYS A 27 9.91 7.98 6.29
C CYS A 27 11.21 8.35 5.56
N PHE A 28 11.12 8.91 4.35
CA PHE A 28 12.24 9.27 3.48
C PHE A 28 12.13 10.69 2.93
N ASP A 29 11.24 11.54 3.49
CA ASP A 29 10.93 12.87 2.98
C ASP A 29 10.38 12.89 1.53
N ILE A 30 9.76 11.80 1.09
CA ILE A 30 9.16 11.64 -0.26
C ILE A 30 7.66 11.32 -0.12
N PRO A 31 6.80 12.29 0.25
CA PRO A 31 5.36 12.05 0.40
C PRO A 31 4.70 11.60 -0.92
N GLY A 32 3.58 10.88 -0.81
CA GLY A 32 2.83 10.37 -1.96
C GLY A 32 3.41 9.10 -2.59
N HIS A 33 4.50 8.56 -2.01
CA HIS A 33 5.14 7.33 -2.46
C HIS A 33 5.08 6.25 -1.37
N LEU A 34 5.24 5.00 -1.78
CA LEU A 34 5.27 3.83 -0.91
C LEU A 34 6.55 3.04 -1.18
N ARG A 35 7.21 2.55 -0.12
CA ARG A 35 8.30 1.57 -0.25
C ARG A 35 7.76 0.17 0.01
N ILE A 36 8.00 -0.72 -0.94
CA ILE A 36 7.62 -2.14 -0.88
C ILE A 36 8.89 -2.98 -0.82
N GLY A 37 9.03 -3.81 0.21
CA GLY A 37 10.11 -4.78 0.30
C GLY A 37 9.76 -6.05 -0.49
N PHE A 38 10.62 -6.45 -1.42
CA PHE A 38 10.41 -7.62 -2.30
C PHE A 38 11.51 -8.69 -2.17
N GLY A 39 12.43 -8.54 -1.21
CA GLY A 39 13.52 -9.50 -0.97
C GLY A 39 13.13 -10.79 -0.23
N GLY A 40 11.83 -11.03 -0.03
CA GLY A 40 11.30 -12.23 0.63
C GLY A 40 10.88 -13.32 -0.36
N ASP A 41 10.08 -14.27 0.11
CA ASP A 41 9.50 -15.33 -0.72
C ASP A 41 8.60 -14.77 -1.84
N SER A 42 8.82 -15.22 -3.08
CA SER A 42 8.15 -14.70 -4.26
C SER A 42 6.66 -15.05 -4.32
N LYS A 43 6.25 -16.19 -3.75
CA LYS A 43 4.83 -16.58 -3.68
C LYS A 43 4.07 -15.67 -2.72
N ASN A 44 4.60 -15.44 -1.53
CA ASN A 44 4.03 -14.48 -0.59
C ASN A 44 4.01 -13.06 -1.14
N PHE A 45 5.07 -12.65 -1.87
CA PHE A 45 5.10 -11.34 -2.51
C PHE A 45 3.96 -11.15 -3.52
N ASN A 46 3.71 -12.14 -4.38
CA ASN A 46 2.57 -12.09 -5.31
C ASN A 46 1.23 -11.99 -4.59
N ILE A 47 1.04 -12.74 -3.50
CA ILE A 47 -0.19 -12.66 -2.68
C ILE A 47 -0.38 -11.25 -2.13
N CYS A 48 0.68 -10.65 -1.57
CA CYS A 48 0.65 -9.29 -1.05
C CYS A 48 0.32 -8.24 -2.12
N LEU A 49 0.86 -8.38 -3.33
CA LEU A 49 0.52 -7.50 -4.46
C LEU A 49 -0.94 -7.62 -4.89
N THR A 50 -1.50 -8.84 -4.90
CA THR A 50 -2.93 -9.06 -5.17
C THR A 50 -3.79 -8.39 -4.11
N ILE A 51 -3.48 -8.56 -2.82
CA ILE A 51 -4.19 -7.90 -1.71
C ILE A 51 -4.15 -6.37 -1.85
N LEU A 52 -2.99 -5.82 -2.19
CA LEU A 52 -2.81 -4.38 -2.41
C LEU A 52 -3.65 -3.90 -3.61
N SER A 53 -3.57 -4.60 -4.73
CA SER A 53 -4.34 -4.29 -5.94
C SER A 53 -5.85 -4.30 -5.67
N ASP A 54 -6.35 -5.35 -5.01
CA ASP A 54 -7.77 -5.48 -4.66
C ASP A 54 -8.22 -4.36 -3.72
N TYR A 55 -7.41 -4.01 -2.72
CA TYR A 55 -7.69 -2.90 -1.82
C TYR A 55 -7.83 -1.58 -2.59
N LEU A 56 -6.86 -1.28 -3.46
CA LEU A 56 -6.87 -0.04 -4.24
C LEU A 56 -8.05 0.00 -5.21
N ASN A 57 -8.34 -1.11 -5.88
CA ASN A 57 -9.45 -1.21 -6.81
C ASN A 57 -10.80 -1.01 -6.10
N ARG A 58 -11.01 -1.68 -4.96
CA ARG A 58 -12.26 -1.60 -4.20
C ARG A 58 -12.54 -0.21 -3.65
N ASN A 59 -11.51 0.52 -3.22
CA ASN A 59 -11.68 1.80 -2.53
C ASN A 59 -11.54 3.03 -3.44
N PHE A 60 -10.83 2.93 -4.58
CA PHE A 60 -10.44 4.11 -5.37
C PHE A 60 -10.66 4.02 -6.88
N ARG A 61 -11.13 2.89 -7.43
CA ARG A 61 -11.30 2.73 -8.89
C ARG A 61 -12.55 3.40 -9.48
N ASN A 62 -13.60 3.63 -8.67
CA ASN A 62 -14.89 4.17 -9.13
C ASN A 62 -15.25 5.55 -8.56
N ASN A 63 -14.31 6.26 -7.93
CA ASN A 63 -14.44 7.68 -7.58
C ASN A 63 -13.62 8.50 -8.56
#